data_AF-A0A1L7X8X8-F1
#
_entry.id   AF-A0A1L7X8X8-F1
#
_cell.length_a   1.000
_cell.length_b   1.000
_cell.length_c   1.000
_cell.angle_alpha   90.00
_cell.angle_beta   90.00
_cell.angle_gamma   90.00
#
_symmetry.space_group_name_H-M   'P 1'
#
loop_
_entity.id
_entity.type
_entity.pdbx_description
1 polymer ?
#
loop_
_entity_poly.entity_id
_entity_poly.type
_entity_poly.pdbx_seq_one_letter_code
_entity_poly.pdbx_strand_id
1 'polypeptide(L)'
;MLGLAVQPPPQARAGVALYPPIAARISSETSIFEELSQIWAVATLVHYTGEVLYDQLGGRVADSAHPLPESTHGSSSSSSGSSSEKNRAYFYFPDLVVPSPGRYCIRVSLMQMDYSSDASPEGVVVVREYVDSLWIDVEDRETATSRPSGRERAFLRVLKNDGQQVPSAPA
;
A
#
# COMPACT_ATOMS: atom_id res chain seq x y z
N MET A 1 4.76 10.53 -6.23
CA MET A 1 5.33 9.18 -6.33
C MET A 1 4.66 8.25 -5.34
N LEU A 2 4.25 7.08 -5.79
CA LEU A 2 3.70 6.01 -4.97
C LEU A 2 4.84 5.19 -4.36
N GLY A 3 4.71 4.81 -3.09
CA GLY A 3 5.66 3.92 -2.43
C GLY A 3 5.04 3.13 -1.28
N LEU A 4 5.65 2.01 -0.93
CA LEU A 4 5.22 1.21 0.22
C LEU A 4 5.78 1.78 1.52
N ALA A 5 4.90 2.01 2.47
CA ALA A 5 5.23 2.45 3.82
C ALA A 5 5.39 1.27 4.79
N VAL A 6 4.69 0.16 4.53
CA VAL A 6 4.82 -1.12 5.24
C VAL A 6 4.87 -2.24 4.22
N GLN A 7 5.96 -3.03 4.26
CA GLN A 7 6.14 -4.20 3.41
C GLN A 7 5.40 -5.41 4.00
N PRO A 8 4.94 -6.34 3.16
CA PRO A 8 4.48 -7.64 3.63
C PRO A 8 5.63 -8.42 4.28
N PRO A 9 5.32 -9.48 5.05
CA PRO A 9 6.36 -10.38 5.54
C PRO A 9 7.05 -11.11 4.38
N PRO A 10 8.34 -11.47 4.51
CA PRO A 10 9.04 -12.28 3.51
C PRO A 10 8.51 -13.72 3.43
N GLN A 11 7.86 -14.20 4.49
CA GLN A 11 7.24 -15.52 4.57
C GLN A 11 5.82 -15.39 5.11
N ALA A 12 4.87 -16.10 4.51
CA ALA A 12 3.47 -16.07 4.94
C ALA A 12 2.82 -17.45 4.82
N ARG A 13 1.74 -17.66 5.57
CA ARG A 13 0.94 -18.87 5.47
C ARG A 13 -0.21 -18.69 4.49
N ALA A 14 -0.42 -19.68 3.63
CA ALA A 14 -1.55 -19.72 2.72
C ALA A 14 -2.88 -19.64 3.48
N GLY A 15 -3.80 -18.80 3.00
CA GLY A 15 -5.12 -18.59 3.59
C GLY A 15 -5.14 -17.77 4.88
N VAL A 16 -4.00 -17.24 5.34
CA VAL A 16 -3.90 -16.37 6.52
C VAL A 16 -3.57 -14.94 6.10
N ALA A 17 -4.13 -13.96 6.82
CA ALA A 17 -3.87 -12.56 6.58
C ALA A 17 -2.37 -12.23 6.76
N LEU A 18 -1.82 -11.46 5.83
CA LEU A 18 -0.43 -11.02 5.86
C LEU A 18 -0.19 -10.14 7.09
N TYR A 19 0.84 -10.49 7.85
CA TYR A 19 1.33 -9.66 8.95
C TYR A 19 2.85 -9.53 8.90
N PRO A 20 3.41 -8.30 8.90
CA PRO A 20 2.72 -7.01 9.00
C PRO A 20 1.80 -6.69 7.80
N PRO A 21 0.74 -5.87 8.02
CA PRO A 21 -0.20 -5.50 6.95
C PRO A 21 0.46 -4.55 5.96
N ILE A 22 -0.09 -4.43 4.75
CA ILE A 22 0.48 -3.54 3.73
C ILE A 22 -0.13 -2.15 3.87
N ALA A 23 0.74 -1.15 3.77
CA ALA A 23 0.33 0.24 3.63
C ALA A 23 1.18 0.92 2.56
N ALA A 24 0.52 1.68 1.68
CA ALA A 24 1.16 2.50 0.67
C ALA A 24 1.02 3.98 1.03
N ARG A 25 1.82 4.83 0.40
CA ARG A 25 1.77 6.28 0.54
C ARG A 25 2.09 6.96 -0.77
N ILE A 26 1.56 8.17 -0.93
CA ILE A 26 1.94 9.06 -2.04
C ILE A 26 2.74 10.22 -1.47
N SER A 27 3.89 10.47 -2.06
CA SER A 27 4.68 11.69 -1.86
C SER A 27 4.47 12.67 -3.02
N SER A 28 4.39 13.95 -2.72
CA SER A 28 4.37 15.02 -3.73
C SER A 28 4.99 16.29 -3.16
N GLU A 29 5.67 17.06 -4.01
CA GLU A 29 6.14 18.41 -3.68
C GLU A 29 4.94 19.35 -3.49
N THR A 30 3.93 19.23 -4.35
CA THR A 30 2.71 20.06 -4.33
C THR A 30 1.63 19.47 -3.42
N SER A 31 0.66 20.32 -3.08
CA SER A 31 -0.60 19.87 -2.50
C SER A 31 -1.37 19.05 -3.52
N ILE A 32 -1.88 17.89 -3.12
CA ILE A 32 -2.71 17.00 -3.96
C ILE A 32 -4.09 16.76 -3.34
N PHE A 33 -4.48 17.54 -2.32
CA PHE A 33 -5.69 17.29 -1.52
C PHE A 33 -6.98 17.29 -2.36
N GLU A 34 -7.06 18.14 -3.38
CA GLU A 34 -8.22 18.20 -4.30
C GLU A 34 -8.32 16.94 -5.17
N GLU A 35 -7.18 16.38 -5.58
CA GLU A 35 -7.10 15.16 -6.38
C GLU A 35 -7.40 13.89 -5.55
N LEU A 36 -7.25 13.93 -4.21
CA LEU A 36 -7.39 12.73 -3.37
C LEU A 36 -8.76 12.06 -3.49
N SER A 37 -9.80 12.84 -3.78
CA SER A 37 -11.17 12.32 -3.98
C SER A 37 -11.33 11.48 -5.25
N GLN A 38 -10.41 11.64 -6.20
CA GLN A 38 -10.45 10.98 -7.51
C GLN A 38 -9.47 9.81 -7.60
N ILE A 39 -8.67 9.56 -6.55
CA ILE A 39 -7.66 8.50 -6.55
C ILE A 39 -7.96 7.44 -5.49
N TRP A 40 -7.62 6.20 -5.83
CA TRP A 40 -7.66 5.06 -4.92
C TRP A 40 -6.55 4.10 -5.29
N ALA A 41 -6.16 3.26 -4.37
CA ALA A 41 -5.16 2.23 -4.61
C ALA A 41 -5.82 0.86 -4.70
N VAL A 42 -5.31 0.01 -5.60
CA VAL A 42 -5.70 -1.39 -5.73
C VAL A 42 -4.46 -2.26 -5.56
N ALA A 43 -4.53 -3.21 -4.62
CA ALA A 43 -3.55 -4.26 -4.43
C ALA A 43 -3.89 -5.47 -5.31
N THR A 44 -2.93 -5.95 -6.09
CA THR A 44 -3.04 -7.17 -6.88
C THR A 44 -1.88 -8.11 -6.56
N LEU A 45 -2.12 -9.41 -6.73
CA LEU A 45 -1.10 -10.44 -6.53
C LEU A 45 -0.34 -10.65 -7.84
N VAL A 46 0.99 -10.67 -7.77
CA VAL A 46 1.85 -10.95 -8.92
C VAL A 46 2.66 -12.20 -8.63
N HIS A 47 2.56 -13.20 -9.50
CA HIS A 47 3.31 -14.43 -9.40
C HIS A 47 4.77 -14.24 -9.84
N TYR A 48 5.69 -15.10 -9.37
CA TYR A 48 7.13 -15.00 -9.73
C TYR A 48 7.41 -15.06 -11.24
N THR A 49 6.47 -15.59 -12.03
CA THR A 49 6.53 -15.61 -13.50
C THR A 49 6.23 -14.25 -14.14
N GLY A 50 5.76 -13.27 -13.37
CA GLY A 50 5.30 -11.96 -13.83
C GLY A 50 3.81 -11.89 -14.16
N GLU A 51 3.08 -12.99 -13.98
CA GLU A 51 1.62 -13.02 -14.18
C GLU A 51 0.88 -12.28 -13.07
N VAL A 52 -0.04 -11.39 -13.45
CA VAL A 52 -0.92 -10.67 -12.51
C VAL A 52 -2.19 -11.50 -12.28
N LEU A 53 -2.47 -11.83 -11.03
CA LEU A 53 -3.57 -12.69 -10.61
C LEU A 53 -4.70 -11.84 -10.00
N TYR A 54 -5.60 -11.35 -10.86
CA TYR A 54 -6.57 -10.30 -10.50
C TYR A 54 -7.61 -10.68 -9.42
N ASP A 55 -7.88 -11.97 -9.23
CA ASP A 55 -8.92 -12.45 -8.29
C ASP A 55 -8.40 -13.43 -7.24
N GLN A 56 -7.08 -13.52 -7.09
CA GLN A 56 -6.45 -14.46 -6.16
C GLN A 56 -5.92 -13.80 -4.90
N LEU A 57 -6.13 -12.50 -4.72
CA LEU A 57 -5.81 -11.81 -3.47
C LEU A 57 -7.11 -11.63 -2.66
N GLY A 58 -7.19 -12.26 -1.49
CA GLY A 58 -8.30 -12.10 -0.56
C GLY A 58 -8.16 -10.88 0.34
N GLY A 59 -9.22 -10.54 1.07
CA GLY A 59 -9.27 -9.39 1.98
C GLY A 59 -9.67 -8.08 1.30
N ARG A 60 -9.41 -6.95 1.95
CA ARG A 60 -9.59 -5.62 1.35
C ARG A 60 -8.45 -5.34 0.36
N VAL A 61 -8.75 -5.45 -0.93
CA VAL A 61 -7.79 -5.20 -2.03
C VAL A 61 -7.83 -3.78 -2.59
N ALA A 62 -8.78 -2.94 -2.18
CA ALA A 62 -8.87 -1.56 -2.62
C ALA A 62 -9.11 -0.62 -1.44
N ASP A 63 -8.51 0.58 -1.51
CA ASP A 63 -8.68 1.60 -0.48
C ASP A 63 -8.60 3.00 -1.08
N SER A 64 -9.41 3.91 -0.56
CA SER A 64 -9.38 5.33 -0.94
C SER A 64 -8.18 6.04 -0.31
N ALA A 65 -7.79 7.18 -0.84
CA ALA A 65 -6.70 7.96 -0.25
C ALA A 65 -7.11 8.56 1.10
N HIS A 66 -6.30 8.33 2.12
CA HIS A 66 -6.43 8.95 3.43
C HIS A 66 -5.40 10.07 3.56
N PRO A 67 -5.83 11.33 3.73
CA PRO A 67 -4.90 12.44 3.81
C PRO A 67 -4.02 12.36 5.06
N LEU A 68 -2.71 12.58 4.91
CA LEU A 68 -1.78 12.67 6.03
C LEU A 68 -1.67 14.12 6.49
N PRO A 69 -1.73 14.40 7.81
CA PRO A 69 -1.54 15.75 8.31
C PRO A 69 -0.12 16.24 8.05
N GLU A 70 0.05 17.55 7.84
CA GLU A 70 1.36 18.13 7.54
C GLU A 70 2.36 17.98 8.71
N SER A 71 1.86 17.76 9.93
CA SER A 71 2.70 17.50 11.11
C SER A 71 3.36 16.11 11.10
N THR A 72 2.84 15.16 10.31
CA THR A 72 3.45 13.83 10.10
C THR A 72 4.63 13.86 9.12
N HIS A 73 5.01 15.02 8.59
CA HIS A 73 6.21 15.25 7.78
C HIS A 73 7.55 15.11 8.58
N GLY A 74 7.55 14.36 9.68
CA GLY A 74 8.66 14.29 10.63
C GLY A 74 9.99 13.78 10.04
N SER A 75 10.98 14.66 10.11
CA SER A 75 12.32 14.34 10.63
C SER A 75 13.23 13.46 9.77
N SER A 76 13.37 13.74 8.48
CA SER A 76 14.69 13.58 7.84
C SER A 76 15.52 14.82 8.15
N SER A 77 16.47 14.67 9.07
CA SER A 77 17.50 15.67 9.33
C SER A 77 18.29 15.97 8.06
N SER A 78 18.06 17.14 7.44
CA SER A 78 19.11 17.96 6.82
C SER A 78 18.55 19.30 6.34
N SER A 79 19.12 20.34 6.91
CA SER A 79 19.28 21.65 6.28
C SER A 79 19.84 21.52 4.86
N SER A 80 19.09 21.94 3.85
CA SER A 80 19.55 22.71 2.67
C SER A 80 18.41 22.73 1.64
N GLY A 81 18.16 23.87 1.00
CA GLY A 81 16.99 24.13 0.16
C GLY A 81 16.90 23.26 -1.09
N SER A 82 16.21 22.13 -0.96
CA SER A 82 15.78 21.25 -2.04
C SER A 82 14.35 20.79 -1.70
N SER A 83 13.43 20.87 -2.67
CA SER A 83 12.02 20.52 -2.52
C SER A 83 11.86 19.02 -2.18
N SER A 84 12.02 18.65 -0.91
CA SER A 84 11.86 17.24 -0.52
C SER A 84 10.38 16.86 -0.66
N GLU A 85 10.07 15.90 -1.53
CA GLU A 85 8.71 15.35 -1.65
C GLU A 85 8.15 14.97 -0.27
N LYS A 86 6.96 15.49 0.04
CA LYS A 86 6.31 15.24 1.33
C LYS A 86 5.27 14.15 1.17
N ASN A 87 5.17 13.23 2.13
CA ASN A 87 4.07 12.25 2.15
C ASN A 87 2.75 12.99 2.35
N ARG A 88 1.81 12.85 1.41
CA ARG A 88 0.54 13.59 1.37
C ARG A 88 -0.66 12.74 1.74
N ALA A 89 -0.65 11.46 1.39
CA ALA A 89 -1.74 10.53 1.69
C ALA A 89 -1.20 9.10 1.86
N TYR A 90 -2.03 8.23 2.43
CA TYR A 90 -1.78 6.80 2.54
C TYR A 90 -2.96 5.96 2.05
N PHE A 91 -2.68 4.69 1.80
CA PHE A 91 -3.65 3.64 1.52
C PHE A 91 -3.34 2.45 2.41
N TYR A 92 -4.37 1.75 2.88
CA TYR A 92 -4.20 0.71 3.89
C TYR A 92 -4.96 -0.58 3.57
N PHE A 93 -4.22 -1.69 3.61
CA PHE A 93 -4.71 -3.02 3.30
C PHE A 93 -4.47 -3.94 4.52
N PRO A 94 -5.41 -3.97 5.49
CA PRO A 94 -5.19 -4.58 6.81
C PRO A 94 -5.17 -6.10 6.80
N ASP A 95 -5.83 -6.74 5.83
CA ASP A 95 -6.25 -8.13 5.90
C ASP A 95 -6.04 -8.89 4.58
N LEU A 96 -5.04 -8.50 3.79
CA LEU A 96 -4.71 -9.20 2.54
C LEU A 96 -4.35 -10.66 2.80
N VAL A 97 -4.95 -11.57 2.03
CA VAL A 97 -4.74 -13.02 2.15
C VAL A 97 -4.26 -13.59 0.82
N VAL A 98 -3.16 -14.34 0.82
CA VAL A 98 -2.74 -15.14 -0.34
C VAL A 98 -3.25 -16.58 -0.13
N PRO A 99 -4.15 -17.10 -0.97
CA PRO A 99 -4.87 -18.35 -0.71
C PRO A 99 -4.04 -19.60 -0.97
N SER A 100 -3.05 -19.52 -1.86
CA SER A 100 -2.29 -20.67 -2.36
C SER A 100 -0.80 -20.52 -2.08
N PRO A 101 -0.08 -21.62 -1.79
CA PRO A 101 1.37 -21.62 -1.69
C PRO A 101 2.04 -21.22 -3.01
N GLY A 102 3.18 -20.55 -2.89
CA GLY A 102 3.95 -20.07 -4.04
C GLY A 102 4.77 -18.84 -3.70
N ARG A 103 5.45 -18.28 -4.71
CA ARG A 103 6.25 -17.07 -4.55
C ARG A 103 5.60 -15.91 -5.29
N TYR A 104 5.33 -14.84 -4.56
CA TYR A 104 4.53 -13.71 -5.05
C TYR A 104 5.09 -12.36 -4.61
N CYS A 105 4.70 -11.28 -5.26
CA CYS A 105 4.74 -9.95 -4.67
C CYS A 105 3.35 -9.30 -4.77
N ILE A 106 3.11 -8.28 -3.95
CA ILE A 106 1.89 -7.48 -4.01
C ILE A 106 2.21 -6.21 -4.78
N ARG A 107 1.48 -5.99 -5.87
CA ARG A 107 1.51 -4.75 -6.64
C ARG A 107 0.42 -3.83 -6.12
N VAL A 108 0.79 -2.62 -5.71
CA VAL A 108 -0.16 -1.56 -5.41
C VAL A 108 -0.19 -0.60 -6.58
N SER A 109 -1.33 -0.50 -7.26
CA SER A 109 -1.57 0.37 -8.40
C SER A 109 -2.38 1.59 -7.97
N LEU A 110 -1.92 2.79 -8.33
CA LEU A 110 -2.66 4.02 -8.11
C LEU A 110 -3.60 4.27 -9.29
N MET A 111 -4.89 4.20 -9.00
CA MET A 111 -5.97 4.48 -9.93
C MET A 111 -6.41 5.93 -9.80
N GLN A 112 -6.79 6.56 -10.91
CA GLN A 112 -7.40 7.88 -10.93
C GLN A 112 -8.59 7.89 -11.90
N MET A 113 -9.69 8.55 -11.50
CA MET A 113 -10.74 8.95 -12.43
C MET A 113 -10.27 10.16 -13.25
N ASP A 114 -10.27 10.02 -14.58
CA ASP A 114 -9.95 11.07 -15.54
C ASP A 114 -11.20 11.52 -16.30
N TYR A 115 -11.57 12.78 -16.14
CA TYR A 115 -12.73 13.41 -16.79
C TYR A 115 -12.34 14.31 -17.98
N SER A 116 -11.07 14.29 -18.40
CA SER A 116 -10.58 15.16 -19.48
C SER A 116 -10.95 14.71 -20.89
N SER A 117 -11.48 13.49 -21.04
CA SER A 117 -11.81 12.91 -22.35
C SER A 117 -13.20 13.31 -22.83
N ASP A 118 -13.27 14.08 -23.91
CA ASP A 118 -14.52 14.45 -24.58
C ASP A 118 -15.29 13.22 -25.12
N ALA A 119 -14.58 12.12 -25.39
CA ALA A 119 -15.18 10.87 -25.86
C ALA A 119 -15.81 10.05 -24.73
N SER A 120 -15.54 10.38 -23.47
CA SER A 120 -16.03 9.66 -22.30
C SER A 120 -16.36 10.64 -21.18
N PRO A 121 -17.45 11.42 -21.32
CA PRO A 121 -17.81 12.48 -20.37
C PRO A 121 -18.14 11.95 -18.96
N GLU A 122 -18.41 10.65 -18.82
CA GLU A 122 -18.63 9.98 -17.54
C GLU A 122 -17.32 9.70 -16.77
N GLY A 123 -16.17 9.93 -17.41
CA GLY A 123 -14.84 9.67 -16.88
C GLY A 123 -14.31 8.28 -17.21
N VAL A 124 -12.99 8.16 -17.27
CA VAL A 124 -12.26 6.90 -17.51
C VAL A 124 -11.31 6.64 -16.35
N VAL A 125 -11.20 5.39 -15.93
CA VAL A 125 -10.20 5.00 -14.93
C VAL A 125 -8.85 4.81 -15.62
N VAL A 126 -7.82 5.51 -15.13
CA VAL A 126 -6.44 5.35 -15.58
C VAL A 126 -5.55 4.88 -14.44
N VAL A 127 -4.58 4.02 -14.77
CA VAL A 127 -3.49 3.65 -13.86
C VAL A 127 -2.40 4.71 -14.01
N ARG A 128 -2.12 5.48 -12.95
CA ARG A 128 -1.05 6.49 -12.98
C ARG A 128 0.34 5.87 -12.84
N GLU A 129 0.48 5.03 -11.81
CA GLU A 129 1.73 4.38 -11.43
C GLU A 129 1.42 3.14 -10.58
N TYR A 130 2.42 2.28 -10.40
CA TYR A 130 2.35 1.15 -9.49
C TYR A 130 3.67 0.94 -8.76
N VAL A 131 3.62 0.27 -7.61
CA VAL A 131 4.78 -0.17 -6.85
C VAL A 131 4.63 -1.62 -6.45
N ASP A 132 5.69 -2.40 -6.62
CA ASP A 132 5.73 -3.81 -6.21
C ASP A 132 6.38 -3.94 -4.84
N SER A 133 5.84 -4.84 -4.02
CA SER A 133 6.44 -5.22 -2.75
C SER A 133 7.69 -6.07 -2.92
N LEU A 134 8.38 -6.30 -1.81
CA LEU A 134 9.31 -7.42 -1.73
C LEU A 134 8.58 -8.75 -1.95
N TRP A 135 9.33 -9.75 -2.42
CA TRP A 135 8.82 -11.10 -2.62
C TRP A 135 8.42 -11.74 -1.28
N ILE A 136 7.33 -12.48 -1.33
CA ILE A 136 6.73 -13.27 -0.25
C ILE A 136 6.79 -14.73 -0.69
N ASP A 137 7.37 -15.58 0.16
CA ASP A 137 7.26 -17.03 0.04
C ASP A 137 6.06 -17.50 0.88
N VAL A 138 5.04 -18.03 0.21
CA VAL A 138 3.79 -18.49 0.82
C VAL A 138 3.81 -20.02 0.93
N GLU A 139 3.60 -20.53 2.13
CA GLU A 139 3.66 -21.97 2.45
C GLU A 139 2.38 -22.42 3.19
N ASP A 140 2.09 -23.72 3.20
CA ASP A 140 0.94 -24.27 3.94
C ASP A 140 1.18 -24.35 5.47
N ARG A 141 2.44 -24.35 5.89
CA ARG A 141 2.86 -24.60 7.29
C ARG A 141 2.98 -23.32 8.10
N GLU A 142 3.18 -23.47 9.40
CA GLU A 142 3.47 -22.36 10.30
C GLU A 142 4.75 -21.64 9.83
N THR A 143 4.60 -20.36 9.50
CA THR A 143 5.70 -19.51 9.06
C THR A 143 6.28 -18.70 10.21
N ALA A 144 7.56 -18.35 10.11
CA ALA A 144 8.17 -17.40 11.03
C ALA A 144 7.42 -16.07 10.99
N THR A 145 6.98 -15.57 12.15
CA THR A 145 6.35 -14.26 12.25
C THR A 145 7.39 -13.18 11.92
N SER A 146 7.14 -12.38 10.89
CA SER A 146 7.97 -11.21 10.62
C SER A 146 7.57 -10.05 11.53
N ARG A 147 8.56 -9.33 12.05
CA ARG A 147 8.34 -8.13 12.85
C ARG A 147 8.55 -6.89 11.98
N PRO A 148 7.60 -5.95 11.92
CA PRO A 148 7.81 -4.71 11.19
C PRO A 148 9.00 -3.93 11.76
N SER A 149 9.77 -3.33 10.86
CA SER A 149 10.94 -2.49 11.16
C SER A 149 10.57 -1.28 12.01
N GLY A 150 11.57 -0.54 12.52
CA GLY A 150 11.33 0.69 13.28
C GLY A 150 10.51 1.73 12.51
N ARG A 151 10.79 1.89 11.22
CA ARG A 151 10.08 2.82 10.34
C ARG A 151 8.64 2.39 10.08
N GLU A 152 8.43 1.11 9.83
CA GLU A 152 7.09 0.54 9.59
C GLU A 152 6.24 0.63 10.85
N ARG A 153 6.79 0.30 12.03
CA ARG A 153 6.08 0.47 13.30
C ARG A 153 5.70 1.92 13.58
N ALA A 154 6.55 2.88 13.21
CA ALA A 154 6.22 4.30 13.32
C ALA A 154 5.05 4.67 12.40
N PHE A 155 5.04 4.15 11.17
CA PHE A 155 3.93 4.36 10.23
C PHE A 155 2.63 3.69 10.70
N LEU A 156 2.68 2.45 11.18
CA LEU A 156 1.53 1.76 11.77
C LEU A 156 0.95 2.53 12.98
N ARG A 157 1.79 3.25 13.74
CA ARG A 157 1.31 4.14 14.80
C ARG A 157 0.55 5.35 14.24
N VAL A 158 1.00 5.92 13.11
CA VAL A 158 0.25 6.98 12.41
C VAL A 158 -1.13 6.45 12.02
N LEU A 159 -1.21 5.27 11.38
CA LEU A 159 -2.48 4.65 11.02
C LEU A 159 -3.40 4.46 12.23
N LYS A 160 -2.86 3.92 13.32
CA LYS A 160 -3.61 3.71 14.57
C LYS A 160 -4.13 5.03 15.17
N ASN A 161 -3.31 6.08 15.14
CA ASN A 161 -3.71 7.41 15.62
C ASN A 161 -4.78 8.05 14.73
N ASP A 162 -4.81 7.70 13.45
CA ASP A 162 -5.83 8.11 12.49
C ASP A 162 -7.12 7.26 12.57
N GLY A 163 -7.20 6.36 13.56
CA GLY A 163 -8.38 5.53 13.81
C GLY A 163 -8.43 4.22 13.00
N GLN A 164 -7.39 3.90 12.23
CA GLN A 164 -7.32 2.63 11.50
C GLN A 164 -7.16 1.45 12.46
N GLN A 165 -7.82 0.34 12.13
CA GLN A 165 -7.66 -0.91 12.88
C GLN A 165 -6.39 -1.63 12.44
N VAL A 166 -5.31 -1.44 13.20
CA VAL A 166 -4.04 -2.14 12.96
C VAL A 166 -4.08 -3.52 13.62
N PRO A 167 -3.99 -4.63 12.86
CA PRO A 167 -4.00 -5.98 13.41
C PRO A 167 -2.77 -6.20 14.30
N SER A 168 -2.89 -7.16 15.22
CA SER A 168 -1.77 -7.64 16.02
C SER A 168 -1.08 -8.80 15.30
N ALA A 169 0.17 -9.07 15.67
CA ALA A 169 0.87 -10.25 15.16
C ALA A 169 0.05 -11.52 15.47
N PRO A 170 -0.09 -12.46 14.53
CA PRO A 170 -0.67 -13.76 14.82
C PRO A 170 0.13 -14.44 15.94
N ALA A 171 -0.60 -15.04 16.88
CA ALA A 171 -0.05 -15.71 18.07
C ALA A 171 0.61 -17.04 17.71
#